data_AF-A0A558A4J8-F1
#
_entry.id   AF-A0A558A4J8-F1
#
_cell.length_a   1.000
_cell.length_b   1.000
_cell.length_c   1.000
_cell.angle_alpha   90.00
_cell.angle_beta   90.00
_cell.angle_gamma   90.00
#
_symmetry.space_group_name_H-M   'P 1'
#
loop_
_entity.id
_entity.type
_entity.pdbx_description
1 polymer ?
#
loop_
_entity_poly.entity_id
_entity_poly.type
_entity_poly.pdbx_seq_one_letter_code
_entity_poly.pdbx_strand_id
1 'polypeptide(L)'
;MASQAGNVVKIGGALVLAAGLCWWWVPPAVKILDRPHTVASGARPLIVVSTAGGTTDQALDVSMTGGIGTDLTVRMNLRTLDEKHTDYEQVETRVTIFGPERDGAVACQGESAKLRPWADLGEGAQTAFDVDEVSTYAGAHPLGKASEDVLSAKSFPQWTGHVSTVTGSTDEDGRKNAALECVVPASWVWAMGSARASGLLPQINYNAVDGRTDFQAQVNATTAIDRDPGWVLDESYPESTVDAYSIRQTLNQYWVGKRGEHANLAYTSQPDLLLAARDTGQDDAKTLTVAGIVLGIAGSLVVSALSRIVDVLLYPSRRRRDSAAAEE
;
A
#
# COMPACT_ATOMS: atom_id res chain seq x y z
N MET A 1 -45.46 -17.19 46.73
CA MET A 1 -44.58 -17.67 45.63
C MET A 1 -45.00 -17.22 44.23
N ALA A 2 -46.18 -16.64 44.00
CA ALA A 2 -46.61 -16.16 42.67
C ALA A 2 -45.98 -14.82 42.20
N SER A 3 -45.23 -14.12 43.05
CA SER A 3 -44.64 -12.80 42.73
C SER A 3 -43.28 -12.88 42.01
N GLN A 4 -42.60 -14.04 42.00
CA GLN A 4 -41.29 -14.17 41.34
C GLN A 4 -41.40 -14.49 39.83
N ALA A 5 -42.45 -15.21 39.40
CA ALA A 5 -42.62 -15.58 37.99
C ALA A 5 -42.90 -14.38 37.06
N GLY A 6 -43.54 -13.32 37.58
CA GLY A 6 -43.83 -12.10 36.82
C GLY A 6 -42.60 -11.23 36.53
N ASN A 7 -41.52 -11.35 37.32
CA ASN A 7 -40.30 -10.57 37.08
C ASN A 7 -39.41 -11.20 35.99
N VAL A 8 -39.41 -12.53 35.83
CA VAL A 8 -38.58 -13.22 34.84
C VAL A 8 -39.06 -12.96 33.40
N VAL A 9 -40.37 -12.92 33.17
CA VAL A 9 -40.95 -12.61 31.84
C VAL A 9 -40.74 -11.14 31.45
N LYS A 10 -40.72 -10.22 32.42
CA LYS A 10 -40.52 -8.78 32.19
C LYS A 10 -39.07 -8.42 31.82
N ILE A 11 -38.10 -9.08 32.45
CA ILE A 11 -36.68 -8.92 32.11
C ILE A 11 -36.41 -9.51 30.72
N GLY A 12 -37.04 -10.63 30.37
CA GLY A 12 -36.93 -11.25 29.04
C GLY A 12 -37.42 -10.35 27.89
N GLY A 13 -38.60 -9.73 28.03
CA GLY A 13 -39.15 -8.85 26.98
C GLY A 13 -38.34 -7.56 26.74
N ALA A 14 -37.81 -6.96 27.82
CA ALA A 14 -36.95 -5.79 27.72
C ALA A 14 -35.60 -6.10 27.05
N LEU A 15 -35.02 -7.26 27.35
CA LEU A 15 -33.79 -7.74 26.71
C LEU A 15 -33.99 -8.04 25.22
N VAL A 16 -35.14 -8.60 24.82
CA VAL A 16 -35.44 -8.88 23.41
C VAL A 16 -35.61 -7.59 22.59
N LEU A 17 -36.26 -6.55 23.16
CA LEU A 17 -36.39 -5.24 22.49
C LEU A 17 -35.06 -4.48 22.43
N ALA A 18 -34.26 -4.52 23.50
CA ALA A 18 -32.91 -3.94 23.51
C ALA A 18 -31.99 -4.67 22.50
N ALA A 19 -32.05 -6.00 22.46
CA ALA A 19 -31.30 -6.80 21.50
C ALA A 19 -31.75 -6.52 20.05
N GLY A 20 -33.06 -6.34 19.81
CA GLY A 20 -33.59 -5.99 18.48
C GLY A 20 -33.18 -4.59 18.00
N LEU A 21 -33.18 -3.59 18.90
CA LEU A 21 -32.69 -2.24 18.60
C LEU A 21 -31.18 -2.21 18.38
N CYS A 22 -30.41 -2.95 19.18
CA CYS A 22 -28.99 -3.16 18.94
C CYS A 22 -28.77 -3.83 17.58
N TRP A 23 -29.50 -4.88 17.21
CA TRP A 23 -29.32 -5.57 15.91
C TRP A 23 -29.63 -4.67 14.70
N TRP A 24 -30.47 -3.65 14.86
CA TRP A 24 -30.82 -2.73 13.77
C TRP A 24 -29.80 -1.57 13.62
N TRP A 25 -29.11 -1.19 14.70
CA TRP A 25 -28.08 -0.13 14.73
C TRP A 25 -26.63 -0.65 14.68
N VAL A 26 -26.41 -1.92 14.97
CA VAL A 26 -25.11 -2.60 14.86
C VAL A 26 -24.60 -2.68 13.40
N PRO A 27 -25.42 -2.88 12.35
CA PRO A 27 -24.88 -3.02 11.00
C PRO A 27 -24.16 -1.77 10.46
N PRO A 28 -24.63 -0.52 10.71
CA PRO A 28 -23.85 0.68 10.39
C PRO A 28 -22.58 0.85 11.21
N ALA A 29 -22.62 0.55 12.52
CA ALA A 29 -21.46 0.69 13.40
C ALA A 29 -20.39 -0.38 13.13
N VAL A 30 -20.81 -1.60 12.81
CA VAL A 30 -19.92 -2.67 12.34
C VAL A 30 -19.36 -2.32 10.99
N LYS A 31 -20.08 -1.68 10.06
CA LYS A 31 -19.45 -1.15 8.82
C LYS A 31 -18.38 -0.07 9.05
N ILE A 32 -18.36 0.59 10.21
CA ILE A 32 -17.29 1.52 10.62
C ILE A 32 -16.10 0.75 11.21
N LEU A 33 -16.34 -0.35 11.93
CA LEU A 33 -15.31 -1.22 12.54
C LEU A 33 -14.74 -2.29 11.59
N ASP A 34 -15.53 -2.69 10.59
CA ASP A 34 -15.26 -3.73 9.59
C ASP A 34 -14.79 -3.06 8.28
N ARG A 35 -14.08 -1.93 8.41
CA ARG A 35 -13.39 -1.34 7.26
C ARG A 35 -12.26 -2.30 6.92
N PRO A 36 -12.23 -2.87 5.71
CA PRO A 36 -11.18 -3.81 5.34
C PRO A 36 -9.82 -3.23 5.69
N HIS A 37 -9.09 -3.94 6.54
CA HIS A 37 -7.68 -3.68 6.88
C HIS A 37 -6.77 -3.82 5.64
N THR A 38 -7.32 -4.25 4.51
CA THR A 38 -6.56 -4.57 3.31
C THR A 38 -6.64 -3.40 2.32
N VAL A 39 -5.81 -2.38 2.53
CA VAL A 39 -5.34 -1.56 1.40
C VAL A 39 -3.91 -1.98 1.03
N ALA A 40 -3.68 -3.29 0.93
CA ALA A 40 -2.47 -3.90 0.38
C ALA A 40 -2.86 -4.96 -0.68
N SER A 41 -3.96 -4.73 -1.39
CA SER A 41 -4.36 -5.57 -2.52
C SER A 41 -4.43 -4.69 -3.76
N GLY A 42 -3.41 -4.75 -4.60
CA GLY A 42 -3.35 -3.98 -5.81
C GLY A 42 -2.10 -4.29 -6.61
N ALA A 43 -2.07 -3.77 -7.82
CA ALA A 43 -0.93 -3.87 -8.69
C ALA A 43 0.20 -2.95 -8.20
N ARG A 44 1.37 -3.50 -7.86
CA ARG A 44 2.61 -2.73 -7.75
C ARG A 44 3.24 -2.57 -9.14
N PRO A 45 3.83 -1.40 -9.45
CA PRO A 45 4.67 -1.30 -10.65
C PRO A 45 5.93 -2.17 -10.50
N LEU A 46 6.47 -2.64 -11.63
CA LEU A 46 7.75 -3.34 -11.68
C LEU A 46 8.67 -2.58 -12.62
N ILE A 47 9.86 -2.21 -12.13
CA ILE A 47 10.92 -1.57 -12.91
C ILE A 47 12.01 -2.61 -13.12
N VAL A 48 12.25 -2.97 -14.37
CA VAL A 48 13.33 -3.87 -14.76
C VAL A 48 14.42 -3.06 -15.43
N VAL A 49 15.59 -3.05 -14.82
CA VAL A 49 16.82 -2.48 -15.37
C VAL A 49 17.64 -3.62 -15.94
N SER A 50 17.84 -3.61 -17.26
CA SER A 50 18.65 -4.60 -17.96
C SER A 50 19.86 -3.92 -18.58
N THR A 51 21.06 -4.44 -18.32
CA THR A 51 22.29 -3.93 -18.96
C THR A 51 22.87 -4.97 -19.91
N ALA A 52 23.53 -4.54 -20.98
CA ALA A 52 24.27 -5.45 -21.87
C ALA A 52 25.58 -5.97 -21.25
N GLY A 53 25.74 -5.83 -19.92
CA GLY A 53 26.98 -6.09 -19.22
C GLY A 53 27.98 -4.93 -19.35
N GLY A 54 29.24 -5.22 -19.07
CA GLY A 54 30.36 -4.30 -19.22
C GLY A 54 31.64 -5.11 -19.27
N THR A 55 32.76 -4.53 -18.85
CA THR A 55 34.02 -5.27 -18.67
C THR A 55 34.26 -5.69 -17.22
N THR A 56 33.43 -5.17 -16.31
CA THR A 56 33.62 -5.25 -14.86
C THR A 56 32.30 -5.37 -14.12
N ASP A 57 32.36 -5.88 -12.90
CA ASP A 57 31.19 -6.04 -12.02
C ASP A 57 30.53 -4.69 -11.73
N GLN A 58 29.21 -4.65 -11.85
CA GLN A 58 28.38 -3.46 -11.71
C GLN A 58 27.37 -3.62 -10.57
N ALA A 59 27.25 -2.57 -9.78
CA ALA A 59 26.17 -2.37 -8.83
C ALA A 59 25.17 -1.34 -9.39
N LEU A 60 23.88 -1.63 -9.25
CA LEU A 60 22.81 -0.68 -9.50
C LEU A 60 22.39 -0.03 -8.18
N ASP A 61 22.61 1.27 -8.04
CA ASP A 61 22.14 2.04 -6.89
C ASP A 61 20.87 2.81 -7.30
N VAL A 62 19.72 2.48 -6.69
CA VAL A 62 18.41 3.07 -6.97
C VAL A 62 17.93 3.91 -5.78
N SER A 63 17.51 5.14 -6.05
CA SER A 63 16.87 6.03 -5.10
C SER A 63 15.47 6.37 -5.58
N MET A 64 14.45 6.12 -4.76
CA MET A 64 13.08 6.52 -5.01
C MET A 64 12.64 7.61 -4.06
N THR A 65 12.15 8.70 -4.62
CA THR A 65 11.72 9.89 -3.87
C THR A 65 10.40 10.41 -4.38
N GLY A 66 9.54 10.87 -3.48
CA GLY A 66 8.26 11.48 -3.81
C GLY A 66 7.49 11.81 -2.55
N GLY A 67 6.33 12.44 -2.68
CA GLY A 67 5.37 12.63 -1.59
C GLY A 67 4.23 11.61 -1.64
N ILE A 68 3.46 11.55 -0.56
CA ILE A 68 2.21 10.78 -0.54
C ILE A 68 1.25 11.35 -1.58
N GLY A 69 0.79 10.50 -2.51
CA GLY A 69 -0.14 10.89 -3.57
C GLY A 69 0.46 11.72 -4.70
N THR A 70 1.79 11.89 -4.73
CA THR A 70 2.50 12.54 -5.83
C THR A 70 3.18 11.53 -6.74
N ASP A 71 3.70 12.01 -7.86
CA ASP A 71 4.58 11.21 -8.72
C ASP A 71 5.82 10.77 -7.95
N LEU A 72 6.37 9.62 -8.34
CA LEU A 72 7.55 9.02 -7.76
C LEU A 72 8.72 9.18 -8.73
N THR A 73 9.74 9.91 -8.30
CA THR A 73 11.01 10.02 -9.01
C THR A 73 11.89 8.82 -8.64
N VAL A 74 12.34 8.08 -9.65
CA VAL A 74 13.23 6.92 -9.54
C VAL A 74 14.54 7.28 -10.22
N ARG A 75 15.59 7.42 -9.42
CA ARG A 75 16.95 7.68 -9.91
C ARG A 75 17.79 6.41 -9.81
N MET A 76 18.43 6.04 -10.91
CA MET A 76 19.21 4.82 -11.08
C MET A 76 20.63 5.19 -11.46
N ASN A 77 21.62 4.70 -10.71
CA ASN A 77 23.03 4.91 -10.98
C ASN A 77 23.73 3.56 -11.14
N LEU A 78 24.51 3.39 -12.21
CA LEU A 78 25.38 2.23 -12.36
C LEU A 78 26.77 2.55 -11.82
N ARG A 79 27.26 1.68 -10.95
CA ARG A 79 28.57 1.83 -10.30
C ARG A 79 29.44 0.62 -10.61
N THR A 80 30.66 0.86 -11.07
CA THR A 80 31.68 -0.17 -11.22
C THR A 80 32.25 -0.53 -9.86
N LEU A 81 32.29 -1.83 -9.55
CA LEU A 81 32.83 -2.36 -8.29
C LEU A 81 34.35 -2.57 -8.31
N ASP A 82 34.96 -2.65 -9.49
CA ASP A 82 36.41 -2.72 -9.61
C ASP A 82 37.03 -1.31 -9.63
N GLU A 83 37.58 -0.89 -8.48
CA GLU A 83 38.24 0.41 -8.32
C GLU A 83 39.50 0.57 -9.20
N LYS A 84 40.03 -0.52 -9.77
CA LYS A 84 41.20 -0.46 -10.66
C LYS A 84 40.84 0.00 -12.07
N HIS A 85 39.58 -0.08 -12.46
CA HIS A 85 39.08 0.45 -13.72
C HIS A 85 38.63 1.89 -13.48
N THR A 86 39.54 2.85 -13.60
CA THR A 86 39.30 4.28 -13.31
C THR A 86 38.47 5.01 -14.37
N ASP A 87 37.86 4.29 -15.31
CA ASP A 87 37.24 4.86 -16.49
C ASP A 87 35.71 4.88 -16.40
N TYR A 88 35.11 5.85 -17.09
CA TYR A 88 33.68 5.86 -17.39
C TYR A 88 33.42 4.83 -18.49
N GLU A 89 32.81 3.69 -18.14
CA GLU A 89 32.31 2.74 -19.13
C GLU A 89 30.89 3.15 -19.52
N GLN A 90 30.60 3.24 -20.83
CA GLN A 90 29.23 3.41 -21.28
C GLN A 90 28.58 2.05 -21.47
N VAL A 91 27.50 1.82 -20.74
CA VAL A 91 26.78 0.55 -20.73
C VAL A 91 25.43 0.73 -21.39
N GLU A 92 25.14 -0.07 -22.43
CA GLU A 92 23.80 -0.14 -22.98
C GLU A 92 22.84 -0.59 -21.87
N THR A 93 21.85 0.24 -21.59
CA THR A 93 20.88 0.05 -20.52
C THR A 93 19.47 0.17 -21.09
N ARG A 94 18.61 -0.77 -20.68
CA ARG A 94 17.18 -0.77 -20.96
C ARG A 94 16.44 -0.72 -19.64
N VAL A 95 15.53 0.24 -19.49
CA VAL A 95 14.64 0.32 -18.33
C VAL A 95 13.23 0.12 -18.80
N THR A 96 12.65 -1.03 -18.44
CA THR A 96 11.28 -1.39 -18.75
C THR A 96 10.42 -1.24 -17.52
N ILE A 97 9.27 -0.60 -17.64
CA ILE A 97 8.39 -0.31 -16.51
C ILE A 97 7.04 -0.94 -16.78
N PHE A 98 6.72 -1.97 -16.00
CA PHE A 98 5.43 -2.65 -16.02
C PHE A 98 4.50 -1.96 -15.03
N GLY A 99 3.37 -1.47 -15.52
CA GLY A 99 2.41 -0.69 -14.76
C GLY A 99 1.02 -0.77 -15.37
N PRO A 100 0.00 -0.16 -14.72
CA PRO A 100 -1.34 -0.04 -15.29
C PRO A 100 -1.27 0.68 -16.65
N GLU A 101 -1.76 0.02 -17.70
CA GLU A 101 -1.63 0.50 -19.10
C GLU A 101 -2.21 1.91 -19.28
N ARG A 102 -1.34 2.90 -19.48
CA ARG A 102 -1.68 4.30 -19.81
C ARG A 102 -0.59 4.88 -20.69
N ASP A 103 -0.96 5.31 -21.90
CA ASP A 103 -0.03 5.92 -22.85
C ASP A 103 0.66 7.15 -22.26
N GLY A 104 1.99 7.25 -22.45
CA GLY A 104 2.79 8.42 -22.08
C GLY A 104 2.91 8.69 -20.57
N ALA A 105 2.49 7.76 -19.72
CA ALA A 105 2.35 8.00 -18.29
C ALA A 105 3.69 8.04 -17.54
N VAL A 106 4.75 7.43 -18.09
CA VAL A 106 6.09 7.42 -17.50
C VAL A 106 7.05 8.24 -18.36
N ALA A 107 7.84 9.10 -17.71
CA ALA A 107 8.91 9.85 -18.36
C ALA A 107 10.27 9.39 -17.85
N CYS A 108 11.27 9.29 -18.72
CA CYS A 108 12.67 9.05 -18.37
C CYS A 108 13.55 10.09 -19.06
N GLN A 109 14.51 10.66 -18.34
CA GLN A 109 15.35 11.78 -18.82
C GLN A 109 14.52 12.98 -19.34
N GLY A 110 13.38 13.25 -18.69
CA GLY A 110 12.50 14.36 -19.07
C GLY A 110 11.65 14.11 -20.33
N GLU A 111 11.75 12.94 -20.96
CA GLU A 111 10.96 12.56 -22.14
C GLU A 111 10.03 11.40 -21.82
N SER A 112 8.84 11.37 -22.42
CA SER A 112 7.95 10.21 -22.29
C SER A 112 8.62 8.94 -22.82
N ALA A 113 8.65 7.90 -21.99
CA ALA A 113 9.20 6.61 -22.37
C ALA A 113 8.38 6.00 -23.52
N LYS A 114 9.07 5.42 -24.50
CA LYS A 114 8.40 4.83 -25.68
C LYS A 114 7.72 3.54 -25.26
N LEU A 115 6.50 3.33 -25.74
CA LEU A 115 5.84 2.04 -25.58
C LEU A 115 6.47 1.02 -26.53
N ARG A 116 6.84 -0.13 -25.98
CA ARG A 116 7.44 -1.25 -26.71
C ARG A 116 6.56 -2.48 -26.56
N PRO A 117 6.22 -3.18 -27.66
CA PRO A 117 5.51 -4.45 -27.59
C PRO A 117 6.25 -5.45 -26.70
N TRP A 118 5.53 -6.36 -26.05
CA TRP A 118 6.10 -7.42 -25.23
C TRP A 118 7.26 -8.16 -25.91
N ALA A 119 7.09 -8.53 -27.18
CA ALA A 119 8.10 -9.23 -27.97
C ALA A 119 9.43 -8.46 -28.15
N ASP A 120 9.39 -7.12 -28.02
CA ASP A 120 10.54 -6.24 -28.24
C ASP A 120 11.27 -5.86 -26.94
N LEU A 121 10.79 -6.30 -25.78
CA LEU A 121 11.34 -5.88 -24.48
C LEU A 121 12.74 -6.46 -24.19
N GLY A 122 13.10 -7.57 -24.84
CA GLY A 122 14.30 -8.36 -24.57
C GLY A 122 14.07 -9.45 -23.53
N GLU A 123 14.91 -10.49 -23.58
CA GLU A 123 14.79 -11.68 -22.74
C GLU A 123 14.88 -11.35 -21.25
N GLY A 124 15.76 -10.42 -20.87
CA GLY A 124 15.88 -9.97 -19.48
C GLY A 124 14.57 -9.41 -18.91
N ALA A 125 13.92 -8.50 -19.63
CA ALA A 125 12.68 -7.88 -19.17
C ALA A 125 11.53 -8.88 -19.08
N GLN A 126 11.40 -9.77 -20.07
CA GLN A 126 10.38 -10.82 -20.09
C GLN A 126 10.58 -11.80 -18.94
N THR A 127 11.80 -12.28 -18.74
CA THR A 127 12.13 -13.20 -17.65
C THR A 127 11.87 -12.59 -16.27
N ALA A 128 12.23 -11.32 -16.09
CA ALA A 128 11.99 -10.61 -14.84
C ALA A 128 10.49 -10.47 -14.52
N PHE A 129 9.65 -10.31 -15.55
CA PHE A 129 8.21 -10.33 -15.42
C PHE A 129 7.70 -11.73 -15.06
N ASP A 130 8.16 -12.78 -15.74
CA ASP A 130 7.73 -14.16 -15.48
C ASP A 130 8.06 -14.60 -14.04
N VAL A 131 9.23 -14.21 -13.53
CA VAL A 131 9.63 -14.46 -12.13
C VAL A 131 8.74 -13.71 -11.16
N ASP A 132 8.35 -12.48 -11.48
CA ASP A 132 7.42 -11.69 -10.65
C ASP A 132 6.04 -12.37 -10.63
N GLU A 133 5.50 -12.74 -11.79
CA GLU A 133 4.17 -13.35 -11.94
C GLU A 133 3.95 -14.59 -11.06
N VAL A 134 4.97 -15.42 -10.92
CA VAL A 134 4.89 -16.66 -10.12
C VAL A 134 5.28 -16.48 -8.66
N SER A 135 5.84 -15.33 -8.29
CA SER A 135 6.36 -15.11 -6.94
C SER A 135 5.24 -14.80 -5.95
N THR A 136 5.15 -15.59 -4.88
CA THR A 136 4.22 -15.34 -3.77
C THR A 136 4.63 -14.16 -2.89
N TYR A 137 5.88 -13.69 -3.01
CA TYR A 137 6.45 -12.61 -2.21
C TYR A 137 6.75 -11.34 -3.03
N ALA A 138 6.83 -11.47 -4.36
CA ALA A 138 7.19 -10.39 -5.29
C ALA A 138 6.06 -10.10 -6.30
N GLY A 139 5.20 -11.08 -6.59
CA GLY A 139 4.16 -11.00 -7.59
C GLY A 139 3.05 -10.04 -7.22
N ALA A 140 3.18 -8.82 -7.72
CA ALA A 140 2.13 -7.82 -7.65
C ALA A 140 2.08 -6.98 -8.92
N HIS A 141 2.74 -7.35 -10.02
CA HIS A 141 2.59 -6.63 -11.28
C HIS A 141 1.09 -6.55 -11.72
N PRO A 142 0.67 -5.48 -12.43
CA PRO A 142 -0.74 -5.17 -12.69
C PRO A 142 -1.50 -6.16 -13.53
N LEU A 143 -0.80 -7.04 -14.23
CA LEU A 143 -1.41 -7.99 -15.13
C LEU A 143 -1.78 -9.28 -14.41
N GLY A 144 -1.28 -9.51 -13.18
CA GLY A 144 -1.45 -10.78 -12.49
C GLY A 144 -1.03 -11.96 -13.38
N LYS A 145 -1.64 -13.13 -13.20
CA LYS A 145 -1.35 -14.25 -14.10
C LYS A 145 -1.88 -13.96 -15.50
N ALA A 146 -0.99 -13.73 -16.47
CA ALA A 146 -1.34 -13.31 -17.82
C ALA A 146 -0.84 -14.34 -18.83
N SER A 147 -1.74 -14.82 -19.70
CA SER A 147 -1.32 -15.74 -20.77
C SER A 147 -0.44 -15.01 -21.80
N GLU A 148 0.40 -15.75 -22.50
CA GLU A 148 1.27 -15.23 -23.56
C GLU A 148 0.49 -14.46 -24.65
N ASP A 149 -0.72 -14.91 -25.00
CA ASP A 149 -1.63 -14.20 -25.91
C ASP A 149 -2.06 -12.82 -25.39
N VAL A 150 -2.17 -12.66 -24.07
CA VAL A 150 -2.50 -11.36 -23.45
C VAL A 150 -1.26 -10.47 -23.45
N LEU A 151 -0.10 -11.01 -23.08
CA LEU A 151 1.16 -10.26 -23.04
C LEU A 151 1.58 -9.78 -24.42
N SER A 152 1.48 -10.63 -25.45
CA SER A 152 1.84 -10.30 -26.83
C SER A 152 1.02 -9.15 -27.42
N ALA A 153 -0.20 -8.92 -26.92
CA ALA A 153 -1.03 -7.78 -27.30
C ALA A 153 -0.73 -6.49 -26.52
N LYS A 154 0.15 -6.53 -25.52
CA LYS A 154 0.50 -5.38 -24.66
C LYS A 154 1.79 -4.70 -25.09
N SER A 155 1.86 -3.42 -24.75
CA SER A 155 3.08 -2.64 -24.85
C SER A 155 3.40 -1.96 -23.52
N PHE A 156 4.67 -1.78 -23.23
CA PHE A 156 5.16 -1.28 -21.95
C PHE A 156 6.13 -0.12 -22.17
N PRO A 157 6.10 0.91 -21.30
CA PRO A 157 7.10 1.97 -21.34
C PRO A 157 8.51 1.39 -21.18
N GLN A 158 9.37 1.70 -22.14
CA GLN A 158 10.77 1.35 -22.08
C GLN A 158 11.62 2.56 -22.50
N TRP A 159 12.65 2.82 -21.69
CA TRP A 159 13.75 3.67 -22.07
C TRP A 159 14.93 2.79 -22.50
N THR A 160 15.62 3.19 -23.56
CA THR A 160 16.83 2.53 -24.05
C THR A 160 17.88 3.60 -24.33
N GLY A 161 19.09 3.38 -23.84
CA GLY A 161 20.21 4.30 -24.07
C GLY A 161 21.51 3.77 -23.49
N HIS A 162 22.49 4.64 -23.37
CA HIS A 162 23.74 4.34 -22.69
C HIS A 162 23.80 5.12 -21.38
N VAL A 163 24.23 4.45 -20.31
CA VAL A 163 24.49 5.06 -19.02
C VAL A 163 25.98 4.89 -18.72
N SER A 164 26.63 5.96 -18.33
CA SER A 164 28.03 5.90 -17.89
C SER A 164 28.10 5.25 -16.50
N THR A 165 29.02 4.33 -16.29
CA THR A 165 29.34 3.85 -14.94
C THR A 165 30.23 4.84 -14.22
N VAL A 166 30.10 4.90 -12.90
CA VAL A 166 31.05 5.61 -12.03
C VAL A 166 31.81 4.63 -11.16
N THR A 167 33.07 4.93 -10.86
CA THR A 167 33.80 4.25 -9.79
C THR A 167 33.44 4.83 -8.44
N GLY A 168 33.59 4.03 -7.37
CA GLY A 168 33.14 4.40 -6.02
C GLY A 168 33.71 5.70 -5.44
N SER A 169 34.78 6.26 -6.02
CA SER A 169 35.45 7.46 -5.52
C SER A 169 35.02 8.79 -6.19
N THR A 170 33.99 8.82 -7.02
CA THR A 170 33.57 10.08 -7.66
C THR A 170 32.78 10.98 -6.71
N ASP A 171 32.99 12.28 -6.88
CA ASP A 171 32.23 13.35 -6.23
C ASP A 171 30.75 13.32 -6.64
N GLU A 172 29.93 14.12 -5.96
CA GLU A 172 28.48 14.17 -6.16
C GLU A 172 28.09 14.53 -7.61
N ASP A 173 28.92 15.32 -8.30
CA ASP A 173 28.68 15.77 -9.66
C ASP A 173 29.00 14.68 -10.70
N GLY A 174 30.02 13.85 -10.47
CA GLY A 174 30.27 12.65 -11.27
C GLY A 174 29.09 11.68 -11.24
N ARG A 175 28.42 11.54 -10.09
CA ARG A 175 27.22 10.69 -9.95
C ARG A 175 26.02 11.24 -10.71
N LYS A 176 25.82 12.57 -10.74
CA LYS A 176 24.70 13.20 -11.46
C LYS A 176 24.75 12.94 -12.97
N ASN A 177 25.94 12.92 -13.57
CA ASN A 177 26.11 12.67 -15.00
C ASN A 177 25.96 11.18 -15.40
N ALA A 178 25.96 10.28 -14.42
CA ALA A 178 25.77 8.83 -14.59
C ALA A 178 24.35 8.36 -14.19
N ALA A 179 23.49 9.30 -13.82
CA ALA A 179 22.16 9.00 -13.30
C ALA A 179 21.12 8.92 -14.43
N LEU A 180 20.39 7.81 -14.46
CA LEU A 180 19.12 7.70 -15.17
C LEU A 180 17.97 8.07 -14.24
N GLU A 181 17.21 9.08 -14.60
CA GLU A 181 16.01 9.48 -13.85
C GLU A 181 14.75 9.13 -14.61
N CYS A 182 13.80 8.48 -13.95
CA CYS A 182 12.46 8.23 -14.44
C CYS A 182 11.41 8.74 -13.44
N VAL A 183 10.27 9.19 -13.93
CA VAL A 183 9.12 9.66 -13.15
C VAL A 183 7.95 8.70 -13.39
N VAL A 184 7.57 7.99 -12.33
CA VAL A 184 6.42 7.09 -12.32
C VAL A 184 5.21 7.87 -11.78
N PRO A 185 4.06 7.87 -12.48
CA PRO A 185 2.94 8.73 -12.11
C PRO A 185 2.29 8.27 -10.81
N ALA A 186 1.80 9.22 -10.02
CA ALA A 186 1.18 8.99 -8.72
C ALA A 186 0.12 7.89 -8.77
N SER A 187 -0.70 7.89 -9.83
CA SER A 187 -1.80 6.93 -10.02
C SER A 187 -1.39 5.48 -10.18
N TRP A 188 -0.10 5.20 -10.41
CA TRP A 188 0.44 3.83 -10.47
C TRP A 188 0.93 3.34 -9.11
N VAL A 189 1.28 4.27 -8.22
CA VAL A 189 1.91 3.99 -6.94
C VAL A 189 0.91 4.12 -5.80
N TRP A 190 0.00 5.09 -5.90
CA TRP A 190 -0.87 5.51 -4.82
C TRP A 190 -2.33 5.20 -5.10
N ALA A 191 -2.99 4.56 -4.12
CA ALA A 191 -4.44 4.58 -4.00
C ALA A 191 -4.82 5.55 -2.87
N MET A 192 -5.45 6.66 -3.24
CA MET A 192 -5.79 7.74 -2.31
C MET A 192 -7.26 7.70 -1.92
N GLY A 193 -7.54 7.71 -0.62
CA GLY A 193 -8.86 7.94 -0.04
C GLY A 193 -8.86 9.17 0.87
N SER A 194 -10.04 9.58 1.35
CA SER A 194 -10.18 10.75 2.21
C SER A 194 -9.58 10.57 3.61
N ALA A 195 -9.49 9.33 4.09
CA ALA A 195 -9.04 8.98 5.43
C ALA A 195 -7.83 8.03 5.44
N ARG A 196 -7.55 7.37 4.31
CA ARG A 196 -6.49 6.37 4.17
C ARG A 196 -5.82 6.53 2.81
N ALA A 197 -4.55 6.19 2.76
CA ALA A 197 -3.78 6.08 1.52
C ALA A 197 -2.97 4.79 1.56
N SER A 198 -2.77 4.16 0.40
CA SER A 198 -1.82 3.07 0.25
C SER A 198 -0.81 3.37 -0.85
N GLY A 199 0.46 3.11 -0.56
CA GLY A 199 1.54 3.17 -1.55
C GLY A 199 2.05 1.77 -1.85
N LEU A 200 1.94 1.34 -3.10
CA LEU A 200 2.56 0.11 -3.61
C LEU A 200 3.79 0.50 -4.42
N LEU A 201 4.94 0.60 -3.75
CA LEU A 201 6.14 1.15 -4.38
C LEU A 201 6.71 0.18 -5.43
N PRO A 202 7.31 0.70 -6.52
CA PRO A 202 7.75 -0.13 -7.63
C PRO A 202 8.84 -1.12 -7.27
N GLN A 203 8.65 -2.41 -7.50
CA GLN A 203 9.74 -3.38 -7.35
C GLN A 203 10.86 -3.06 -8.34
N ILE A 204 12.12 -3.23 -7.91
CA ILE A 204 13.29 -3.06 -8.79
C ILE A 204 13.90 -4.43 -9.05
N ASN A 205 13.99 -4.80 -10.32
CA ASN A 205 14.73 -5.96 -10.80
C ASN A 205 15.94 -5.49 -11.63
N TYR A 206 17.07 -6.16 -11.48
CA TYR A 206 18.33 -5.88 -12.17
C TYR A 206 18.90 -7.14 -12.79
N ASN A 207 19.12 -7.12 -14.11
CA ASN A 207 19.60 -8.29 -14.87
C ASN A 207 20.32 -7.89 -16.17
N ALA A 208 20.66 -8.89 -16.99
CA ALA A 208 21.23 -8.68 -18.32
C ALA A 208 20.15 -8.54 -19.39
N VAL A 209 20.46 -7.78 -20.46
CA VAL A 209 19.59 -7.61 -21.63
C VAL A 209 19.26 -8.95 -22.29
N ASP A 210 20.27 -9.80 -22.49
CA ASP A 210 20.16 -11.10 -23.16
C ASP A 210 19.83 -12.25 -22.18
N GLY A 211 19.25 -11.93 -21.01
CA GLY A 211 18.79 -12.93 -20.03
C GLY A 211 19.90 -13.66 -19.25
N ARG A 212 21.15 -13.64 -19.72
CA ARG A 212 22.30 -14.24 -19.02
C ARG A 212 23.12 -13.19 -18.31
N THR A 213 23.07 -13.17 -16.97
CA THR A 213 23.88 -12.24 -16.19
C THR A 213 25.36 -12.54 -16.31
N ASP A 214 26.15 -11.48 -16.45
CA ASP A 214 27.60 -11.55 -16.52
C ASP A 214 28.23 -10.69 -15.43
N PHE A 215 27.91 -9.40 -15.43
CA PHE A 215 28.55 -8.36 -14.64
C PHE A 215 27.59 -7.70 -13.65
N GLN A 216 26.29 -7.97 -13.72
CA GLN A 216 25.34 -7.49 -12.73
C GLN A 216 25.61 -8.21 -11.40
N ALA A 217 26.08 -7.47 -10.39
CA ALA A 217 26.60 -8.03 -9.15
C ALA A 217 25.83 -7.58 -7.90
N GLN A 218 25.25 -6.39 -7.93
CA GLN A 218 24.50 -5.85 -6.79
C GLN A 218 23.36 -4.93 -7.24
N VAL A 219 22.29 -4.87 -6.47
CA VAL A 219 21.29 -3.80 -6.52
C VAL A 219 21.06 -3.28 -5.11
N ASN A 220 21.25 -1.98 -4.91
CA ASN A 220 20.93 -1.30 -3.67
C ASN A 220 19.77 -0.38 -3.94
N ALA A 221 18.69 -0.48 -3.16
CA ALA A 221 17.56 0.42 -3.30
C ALA A 221 17.29 1.16 -1.99
N THR A 222 17.09 2.45 -2.10
CA THR A 222 16.65 3.31 -1.02
C THR A 222 15.39 4.04 -1.42
N THR A 223 14.48 4.18 -0.48
CA THR A 223 13.21 4.88 -0.65
C THR A 223 13.10 5.98 0.41
N ALA A 224 12.68 7.16 -0.01
CA ALA A 224 12.32 8.26 0.88
C ALA A 224 11.02 8.90 0.39
N ILE A 225 9.93 8.72 1.15
CA ILE A 225 8.64 9.33 0.85
C ILE A 225 8.41 10.50 1.81
N ASP A 226 8.31 11.70 1.26
CA ASP A 226 7.93 12.90 2.00
C ASP A 226 6.49 12.77 2.49
N ARG A 227 6.30 13.09 3.77
CA ARG A 227 5.06 12.93 4.49
C ARG A 227 4.64 14.24 5.13
N ASP A 228 3.47 14.72 4.72
CA ASP A 228 2.80 15.81 5.42
C ASP A 228 2.43 15.38 6.85
N PRO A 229 2.46 16.30 7.84
CA PRO A 229 2.07 16.01 9.21
C PRO A 229 0.65 15.46 9.36
N GLY A 230 -0.21 15.71 8.36
CA GLY A 230 -1.59 15.21 8.31
C GLY A 230 -1.73 13.72 8.03
N TRP A 231 -0.67 13.03 7.60
CA TRP A 231 -0.67 11.58 7.39
C TRP A 231 0.18 10.88 8.45
N VAL A 232 -0.23 9.70 8.89
CA VAL A 232 0.52 8.84 9.80
C VAL A 232 0.71 7.50 9.11
N LEU A 233 1.93 6.95 9.17
CA LEU A 233 2.18 5.59 8.72
C LEU A 233 1.53 4.64 9.73
N ASP A 234 0.55 3.88 9.26
CA ASP A 234 -0.19 2.89 10.05
C ASP A 234 0.57 1.56 10.03
N GLU A 235 0.88 1.05 8.83
CA GLU A 235 1.66 -0.17 8.65
C GLU A 235 2.62 -0.04 7.46
N SER A 236 3.71 -0.80 7.48
CA SER A 236 4.59 -0.96 6.33
C SER A 236 5.22 -2.35 6.29
N TYR A 237 5.34 -2.92 5.10
CA TYR A 237 5.96 -4.23 4.88
C TYR A 237 6.91 -4.16 3.68
N PRO A 238 8.24 -4.30 3.87
CA PRO A 238 8.92 -4.44 5.16
C PRO A 238 8.79 -3.16 6.00
N GLU A 239 9.06 -3.27 7.30
CA GLU A 239 8.98 -2.13 8.22
C GLU A 239 9.89 -0.98 7.76
N SER A 240 9.31 0.22 7.71
CA SER A 240 10.00 1.46 7.31
C SER A 240 10.32 2.32 8.52
N THR A 241 11.42 3.06 8.44
CA THR A 241 11.79 4.06 9.45
C THR A 241 10.96 5.33 9.21
N VAL A 242 10.31 5.84 10.26
CA VAL A 242 9.51 7.06 10.18
C VAL A 242 10.22 8.21 10.88
N ASP A 243 10.53 9.25 10.11
CA ASP A 243 11.02 10.54 10.61
C ASP A 243 9.88 11.56 10.73
N ALA A 244 10.21 12.77 11.19
CA ALA A 244 9.26 13.86 11.34
C ALA A 244 8.50 14.18 10.03
N TYR A 245 9.20 14.13 8.90
CA TYR A 245 8.69 14.55 7.58
C TYR A 245 8.88 13.52 6.47
N SER A 246 9.43 12.33 6.77
CA SER A 246 9.69 11.33 5.75
C SER A 246 9.51 9.92 6.26
N ILE A 247 9.11 9.01 5.38
CA ILE A 247 9.18 7.56 5.57
C ILE A 247 10.36 7.07 4.74
N ARG A 248 11.29 6.35 5.38
CA ARG A 248 12.54 5.92 4.75
C ARG A 248 12.72 4.42 4.85
N GLN A 249 13.34 3.86 3.82
CA GLN A 249 13.75 2.47 3.85
C GLN A 249 15.00 2.25 3.00
N THR A 250 15.91 1.44 3.54
CA THR A 250 17.00 0.83 2.78
C THR A 250 16.67 -0.64 2.63
N LEU A 251 16.84 -1.16 1.43
CA LEU A 251 16.31 -2.48 1.11
C LEU A 251 17.39 -3.51 0.86
N ASN A 252 17.04 -4.71 1.29
CA ASN A 252 17.86 -5.88 1.07
C ASN A 252 17.68 -6.37 -0.36
N GLN A 253 18.82 -6.69 -0.96
CA GLN A 253 18.88 -7.39 -2.23
C GLN A 253 18.58 -8.87 -2.04
N TYR A 254 17.90 -9.43 -3.03
CA TYR A 254 17.74 -10.87 -3.22
C TYR A 254 18.20 -11.26 -4.62
N TRP A 255 18.50 -12.55 -4.80
CA TRP A 255 18.89 -13.13 -6.09
C TRP A 255 18.00 -14.32 -6.41
N VAL A 256 17.58 -14.41 -7.67
CA VAL A 256 17.03 -15.62 -8.26
C VAL A 256 18.07 -16.17 -9.22
N GLY A 257 18.58 -17.38 -8.96
CA GLY A 257 19.63 -18.01 -9.77
C GLY A 257 21.04 -17.74 -9.25
N LYS A 258 22.05 -18.11 -10.05
CA LYS A 258 23.46 -17.77 -9.80
C LYS A 258 24.00 -16.90 -10.91
N ARG A 259 24.98 -16.07 -10.56
CA ARG A 259 25.74 -15.28 -11.53
C ARG A 259 26.31 -16.16 -12.64
N GLY A 260 26.13 -15.74 -13.89
CA GLY A 260 26.55 -16.49 -15.08
C GLY A 260 25.50 -17.45 -15.64
N GLU A 261 24.41 -17.70 -14.91
CA GLU A 261 23.27 -18.50 -15.38
C GLU A 261 22.28 -17.65 -16.18
N HIS A 262 21.52 -18.30 -17.07
CA HIS A 262 20.34 -17.70 -17.69
C HIS A 262 19.28 -17.44 -16.64
N ALA A 263 18.46 -16.41 -16.86
CA ALA A 263 17.38 -15.99 -15.97
C ALA A 263 17.83 -15.59 -14.56
N ASN A 264 19.13 -15.35 -14.34
CA ASN A 264 19.59 -14.81 -13.08
C ASN A 264 19.16 -13.35 -12.95
N LEU A 265 18.58 -12.97 -11.82
CA LEU A 265 18.17 -11.59 -11.58
C LEU A 265 18.32 -11.22 -10.11
N ALA A 266 18.79 -9.99 -9.87
CA ALA A 266 18.73 -9.40 -8.56
C ALA A 266 17.44 -8.59 -8.42
N TYR A 267 16.81 -8.64 -7.26
CA TYR A 267 15.61 -7.84 -7.00
C TYR A 267 15.59 -7.26 -5.59
N THR A 268 14.77 -6.23 -5.40
CA THR A 268 14.54 -5.59 -4.10
C THR A 268 13.04 -5.57 -3.79
N SER A 269 12.65 -5.97 -2.58
CA SER A 269 11.25 -5.90 -2.15
C SER A 269 10.95 -4.53 -1.55
N GLN A 270 10.45 -3.61 -2.37
CA GLN A 270 10.03 -2.29 -1.90
C GLN A 270 8.84 -2.36 -0.94
N PRO A 271 8.67 -1.36 -0.05
CA PRO A 271 7.63 -1.41 0.94
C PRO A 271 6.26 -1.18 0.34
N ASP A 272 5.30 -1.89 0.87
CA ASP A 272 3.91 -1.49 0.85
C ASP A 272 3.67 -0.57 2.04
N LEU A 273 3.07 0.59 1.79
CA LEU A 273 2.80 1.61 2.80
C LEU A 273 1.30 1.73 3.01
N LEU A 274 0.86 1.61 4.27
CA LEU A 274 -0.50 1.88 4.69
C LEU A 274 -0.50 3.13 5.56
N LEU A 275 -1.24 4.15 5.14
CA LEU A 275 -1.29 5.43 5.83
C LEU A 275 -2.72 5.79 6.23
N ALA A 276 -2.84 6.42 7.39
CA ALA A 276 -4.08 7.00 7.89
C ALA A 276 -3.94 8.51 8.06
N ALA A 277 -4.98 9.27 7.74
CA ALA A 277 -4.99 10.69 8.05
C ALA A 277 -5.06 10.88 9.58
N ARG A 278 -4.23 11.77 10.14
CA ARG A 278 -4.02 11.94 11.60
C ARG A 278 -5.32 12.16 12.38
N ASP A 279 -6.27 12.88 11.79
CA ASP A 279 -7.51 13.26 12.46
C ASP A 279 -8.58 12.16 12.44
N THR A 280 -8.36 11.08 11.66
CA THR A 280 -9.33 9.99 11.53
C THR A 280 -9.53 9.23 12.83
N GLY A 281 -8.46 8.97 13.58
CA GLY A 281 -8.56 8.33 14.89
C GLY A 281 -9.34 9.18 15.90
N GLN A 282 -9.23 10.51 15.83
CA GLN A 282 -9.93 11.41 16.73
C GLN A 282 -11.41 11.54 16.35
N ASP A 283 -11.72 11.58 15.06
CA ASP A 283 -13.10 11.66 14.58
C ASP A 283 -13.85 10.32 14.72
N ASP A 284 -13.16 9.19 14.55
CA ASP A 284 -13.71 7.87 14.86
C ASP A 284 -13.97 7.74 16.36
N ALA A 285 -13.03 8.19 17.21
CA ALA A 285 -13.22 8.20 18.67
C ALA A 285 -14.37 9.13 19.10
N LYS A 286 -14.49 10.33 18.51
CA LYS A 286 -15.63 11.23 18.75
C LYS A 286 -16.94 10.58 18.31
N THR A 287 -16.98 9.98 17.12
CA THR A 287 -18.17 9.33 16.57
C THR A 287 -18.62 8.17 17.46
N LEU A 288 -17.68 7.31 17.89
CA LEU A 288 -17.95 6.23 18.82
C LEU A 288 -18.41 6.73 20.19
N THR A 289 -17.82 7.83 20.69
CA THR A 289 -18.23 8.45 21.96
C THR A 289 -19.65 8.99 21.87
N VAL A 290 -19.98 9.73 20.81
CA VAL A 290 -21.34 10.27 20.58
C VAL A 290 -22.34 9.12 20.43
N ALA A 291 -22.01 8.08 19.65
CA ALA A 291 -22.85 6.90 19.51
C ALA A 291 -23.08 6.20 20.87
N GLY A 292 -22.03 6.05 21.68
CA GLY A 292 -22.12 5.50 23.04
C GLY A 292 -23.03 6.32 23.95
N ILE A 293 -22.94 7.66 23.90
CA ILE A 293 -23.82 8.56 24.67
C ILE A 293 -25.29 8.39 24.22
N VAL A 294 -25.54 8.41 22.92
CA VAL A 294 -26.90 8.26 22.36
C VAL A 294 -27.51 6.91 22.75
N LEU A 295 -26.73 5.82 22.65
CA LEU A 295 -27.14 4.49 23.09
C LEU A 295 -27.44 4.44 24.60
N GLY A 296 -26.61 5.10 25.43
CA GLY A 296 -26.84 5.20 26.87
C GLY A 296 -28.13 5.94 27.22
N ILE A 297 -28.42 7.05 26.54
CA ILE A 297 -29.67 7.82 26.72
C ILE A 297 -30.88 7.00 26.28
N ALA A 298 -30.81 6.39 25.08
CA ALA A 298 -31.88 5.55 24.56
C ALA A 298 -32.18 4.37 25.49
N GLY A 299 -31.14 3.68 25.98
CA GLY A 299 -31.28 2.61 26.97
C GLY A 299 -31.95 3.08 28.26
N SER A 300 -31.56 4.25 28.76
CA SER A 300 -32.15 4.84 29.97
C SER A 300 -33.63 5.20 29.78
N LEU A 301 -34.01 5.72 28.62
CA LEU A 301 -35.41 6.04 28.28
C LEU A 301 -36.26 4.77 28.19
N VAL A 302 -35.74 3.70 27.59
CA VAL A 302 -36.43 2.40 27.50
C VAL A 302 -36.69 1.84 28.90
N VAL A 303 -35.69 1.85 29.79
CA VAL A 303 -35.83 1.40 31.18
C VAL A 303 -36.85 2.26 31.93
N SER A 304 -36.83 3.59 31.74
CA SER A 304 -37.79 4.50 32.38
C SER A 304 -39.23 4.27 31.90
N ALA A 305 -39.43 4.08 30.59
CA ALA A 305 -40.75 3.79 30.02
C ALA A 305 -41.31 2.46 30.54
N LEU A 306 -40.46 1.42 30.59
CA LEU A 306 -40.84 0.12 31.15
C LEU A 306 -41.19 0.22 32.64
N SER A 307 -40.44 0.98 33.43
CA SER A 307 -40.76 1.23 34.83
C SER A 307 -42.14 1.87 35.00
N ARG A 308 -42.46 2.90 34.20
CA ARG A 308 -43.77 3.57 34.27
C ARG A 308 -44.93 2.65 33.87
N ILE A 309 -44.74 1.83 32.83
CA ILE A 309 -45.75 0.84 32.42
C ILE A 309 -45.99 -0.16 33.56
N VAL A 310 -44.92 -0.60 34.24
CA VAL A 310 -45.01 -1.48 35.41
C VAL A 310 -45.75 -0.81 36.57
N ASP A 311 -45.46 0.45 36.86
CA ASP A 311 -46.15 1.20 37.93
C ASP A 311 -47.64 1.36 37.64
N VAL A 312 -48.02 1.70 36.41
CA VAL A 312 -49.43 1.82 36.00
C VAL A 312 -50.16 0.48 36.05
N LEU A 313 -49.51 -0.62 35.64
CA LEU A 313 -50.12 -1.95 35.64
C LEU A 313 -50.20 -2.58 37.04
N LEU A 314 -49.25 -2.30 37.94
CA LEU A 314 -49.22 -2.88 39.29
C LEU A 314 -49.93 -2.04 40.35
N TYR A 315 -50.14 -0.73 40.13
CA TYR A 315 -50.83 0.18 41.06
C TYR A 315 -52.13 0.84 40.54
N PRO A 316 -53.07 0.12 39.89
CA PRO A 316 -54.31 0.75 39.42
C PRO A 316 -55.29 1.16 40.54
N SER A 317 -55.06 0.79 41.81
CA SER A 317 -56.14 0.71 42.81
C SER A 317 -56.06 1.61 44.05
N ARG A 318 -55.08 2.52 44.18
CA ARG A 318 -55.04 3.43 45.35
C ARG A 318 -55.79 4.75 45.18
N ARG A 319 -55.93 5.26 43.96
CA ARG A 319 -56.58 6.57 43.72
C ARG A 319 -58.11 6.58 43.87
N ARG A 320 -58.75 5.43 44.08
CA ARG A 320 -60.21 5.32 44.26
C ARG A 320 -60.66 5.22 45.72
N ARG A 321 -59.75 5.12 46.70
CA ARG A 321 -60.12 5.06 48.12
C ARG A 321 -60.17 6.44 48.81
N ASP A 322 -59.41 7.42 48.32
CA ASP A 322 -59.39 8.74 48.96
C ASP A 322 -60.53 9.65 48.49
N SER A 323 -61.25 9.30 47.42
CA SER A 323 -62.44 10.03 46.95
C SER A 323 -63.73 9.64 47.69
N ALA A 324 -63.72 8.56 48.47
CA ALA A 324 -64.90 8.08 49.20
C ALA A 324 -64.88 8.50 50.69
N ALA A 325 -63.85 9.20 51.16
CA ALA A 325 -63.70 9.62 52.56
C ALA A 325 -63.85 11.14 52.77
N ALA A 326 -64.28 11.89 51.75
CA ALA A 326 -64.49 13.34 51.81
C ALA A 326 -65.99 13.74 51.72
N GLU A 327 -66.90 12.79 51.90
CA GLU A 327 -68.36 13.00 51.82
C GLU A 327 -69.11 12.57 53.09
N GLU A 328 -68.44 12.55 54.25
CA GLU A 328 -69.07 12.50 55.58
C GLU A 328 -68.71 13.73 56.43
#